data_AF-A0A522V0Y7-F1
#
_entry.id   AF-A0A522V0Y7-F1
#
_cell.length_a   1.000
_cell.length_b   1.000
_cell.length_c   1.000
_cell.angle_alpha   90.00
_cell.angle_beta   90.00
_cell.angle_gamma   90.00
#
_symmetry.space_group_name_H-M   'P 1'
#
loop_
_entity.id
_entity.type
_entity.pdbx_description
1 polymer ?
#
loop_
_entity_poly.entity_id
_entity_poly.type
_entity_poly.pdbx_seq_one_letter_code
_entity_poly.pdbx_strand_id
1 'polypeptide(L)'
;MVEVVESMPEIGIRYEADGAKAFVSFPVDRMRQKPVPGRRLEMGCYREASRITLEVTGVMFERLQDISDEDARWEGVGWQLFDDVPGLGQAMSQAKVGDMYRQGFRVLWDSLHGKKPGESWADNPEIVVLGFRVEKRNIDARNLQAA
;
A
#
# COMPACT_ATOMS: atom_id res chain seq x y z
N MET A 1 -11.78 -46.38 8.50
CA MET A 1 -11.85 -45.30 7.50
C MET A 1 -10.89 -44.23 7.97
N VAL A 2 -9.88 -43.89 7.18
CA VAL A 2 -8.94 -42.81 7.49
C VAL A 2 -9.29 -41.67 6.54
N GLU A 3 -9.84 -40.59 7.09
CA GLU A 3 -10.09 -39.37 6.33
C GLU A 3 -8.73 -38.71 6.06
N VAL A 4 -8.31 -38.71 4.80
CA VAL A 4 -7.18 -37.89 4.37
C VAL A 4 -7.71 -36.47 4.25
N VAL A 5 -7.59 -35.71 5.33
CA VAL A 5 -7.78 -34.26 5.28
C VAL A 5 -6.52 -33.69 4.64
N GLU A 6 -6.59 -33.24 3.39
CA GLU A 6 -5.49 -32.48 2.78
C GLU A 6 -5.23 -31.25 3.65
N SER A 7 -4.13 -31.26 4.40
CA SER A 7 -3.76 -30.12 5.24
C SER A 7 -3.25 -29.00 4.36
N MET A 8 -3.81 -27.79 4.51
CA MET A 8 -3.29 -26.59 3.87
C MET A 8 -1.78 -26.47 4.12
N PRO A 9 -0.94 -26.23 3.10
CA PRO A 9 0.48 -26.07 3.33
C PRO A 9 0.72 -24.85 4.22
N GLU A 10 1.30 -25.09 5.40
CA GLU A 10 1.79 -24.01 6.25
C GLU A 10 3.09 -23.47 5.67
N ILE A 11 3.18 -22.15 5.56
CA ILE A 11 4.39 -21.46 5.11
C ILE A 11 4.96 -20.68 6.28
N GLY A 12 6.25 -20.90 6.57
CA GLY A 12 7.01 -20.06 7.48
C GLY A 12 7.33 -18.73 6.83
N ILE A 13 6.77 -17.65 7.36
CA ILE A 13 7.01 -16.27 6.88
C ILE A 13 7.85 -15.52 7.91
N ARG A 14 8.81 -14.75 7.42
CA ARG A 14 9.47 -13.69 8.19
C ARG A 14 9.02 -12.34 7.65
N TYR A 15 8.51 -11.50 8.52
CA TYR A 15 8.12 -10.14 8.15
C TYR A 15 9.32 -9.21 8.30
N GLU A 16 9.74 -8.55 7.23
CA GLU A 16 10.85 -7.60 7.28
C GLU A 16 10.51 -6.35 8.10
N ALA A 17 9.23 -5.96 8.14
CA ALA A 17 8.76 -4.76 8.81
C ALA A 17 8.91 -4.79 10.35
N ASP A 18 8.74 -5.96 10.98
CA ASP A 18 8.76 -6.12 12.44
C ASP A 18 9.63 -7.29 12.93
N GLY A 19 10.28 -8.02 12.01
CA GLY A 19 11.09 -9.20 12.32
C GLY A 19 10.29 -10.42 12.79
N ALA A 20 8.95 -10.33 12.86
CA ALA A 20 8.12 -11.41 13.35
C ALA A 20 8.23 -12.64 12.45
N LYS A 21 8.05 -13.81 13.06
CA LYS A 21 7.98 -15.09 12.36
C LYS A 21 6.63 -15.71 12.64
N ALA A 22 5.97 -16.21 11.61
CA ALA A 22 4.70 -16.91 11.74
C ALA A 22 4.65 -18.11 10.81
N PHE A 23 3.99 -19.17 11.25
CA PHE A 23 3.44 -20.17 10.34
C PHE A 23 2.02 -19.73 10.03
N VAL A 24 1.75 -19.52 8.75
CA VAL A 24 0.41 -19.16 8.29
C VAL A 24 -0.08 -20.22 7.33
N SER A 25 -1.35 -20.59 7.48
CA SER A 25 -2.07 -21.37 6.48
C SER A 25 -2.17 -20.50 5.23
N PHE A 26 -1.40 -20.84 4.20
CA PHE A 26 -1.32 -20.04 3.00
C PHE A 26 -2.35 -20.56 2.00
N PRO A 27 -3.34 -19.74 1.56
CA PRO A 27 -4.47 -20.24 0.79
C PRO A 27 -4.08 -20.47 -0.68
N VAL A 28 -3.21 -21.45 -0.94
CA VAL A 28 -2.66 -21.76 -2.26
C VAL A 28 -3.74 -21.97 -3.32
N ASP A 29 -4.90 -22.48 -2.94
CA ASP A 29 -6.04 -22.72 -3.84
C ASP A 29 -6.76 -21.43 -4.25
N ARG A 30 -6.63 -20.36 -3.45
CA ARG A 30 -7.16 -19.04 -3.78
C ARG A 30 -6.18 -18.22 -4.63
N MET A 31 -5.00 -18.75 -4.95
CA MET A 31 -3.96 -17.98 -5.64
C MET A 31 -3.92 -18.25 -7.13
N ARG A 32 -3.76 -17.16 -7.88
CA ARG A 32 -3.45 -17.24 -9.31
C ARG A 32 -2.05 -17.81 -9.58
N GLN A 33 -1.13 -17.65 -8.63
CA GLN A 33 0.25 -18.15 -8.71
C GLN A 33 0.70 -18.67 -7.34
N LYS A 34 1.40 -19.82 -7.31
CA LYS A 34 1.99 -20.35 -6.07
C LYS A 34 3.14 -19.45 -5.62
N PRO A 35 3.28 -19.20 -4.30
CA PRO A 35 4.39 -18.41 -3.77
C PRO A 35 5.73 -19.09 -4.08
N VAL A 36 6.71 -18.30 -4.49
CA VAL A 36 8.08 -18.77 -4.68
C VAL A 36 8.93 -18.21 -3.54
N PRO A 37 9.59 -19.05 -2.72
CA PRO A 37 10.48 -18.57 -1.66
C PRO A 37 11.52 -17.58 -2.20
N GLY A 38 11.69 -16.45 -1.50
CA GLY A 38 12.59 -15.37 -1.92
C GLY A 38 12.01 -14.40 -2.97
N ARG A 39 10.77 -14.60 -3.41
CA ARG A 39 10.07 -13.66 -4.31
C ARG A 39 8.94 -12.94 -3.56
N ARG A 40 8.80 -11.64 -3.82
CA ARG A 40 7.68 -10.84 -3.34
C ARG A 40 6.39 -11.30 -4.02
N LEU A 41 5.28 -11.34 -3.26
CA LEU A 41 3.95 -11.54 -3.83
C LEU A 41 3.54 -10.27 -4.61
N GLU A 42 3.05 -10.44 -5.83
CA GLU A 42 2.72 -9.31 -6.71
C GLU A 42 1.55 -8.46 -6.19
N MET A 43 0.59 -9.05 -5.46
CA MET A 43 -0.63 -8.39 -4.97
C MET A 43 -0.64 -8.17 -3.45
N GLY A 44 0.53 -8.10 -2.82
CA GLY A 44 0.65 -7.89 -1.37
C GLY A 44 0.44 -9.15 -0.52
N CYS A 45 0.16 -8.97 0.78
CA CYS A 45 -0.05 -10.07 1.73
C CYS A 45 -1.54 -10.44 1.88
N TYR A 46 -1.82 -11.73 2.11
CA TYR A 46 -3.18 -12.21 2.41
C TYR A 46 -3.64 -11.77 3.80
N ARG A 47 -4.97 -11.79 4.03
CA ARG A 47 -5.59 -11.37 5.30
C ARG A 47 -4.92 -12.06 6.48
N GLU A 48 -4.74 -13.38 6.40
CA GLU A 48 -4.17 -14.24 7.44
C GLU A 48 -2.69 -13.89 7.76
N ALA A 49 -1.99 -13.32 6.77
CA ALA A 49 -0.60 -12.87 6.91
C ALA A 49 -0.48 -11.36 7.19
N SER A 50 -1.58 -10.61 7.26
CA SER A 50 -1.50 -9.18 7.54
C SER A 50 -0.99 -8.91 8.96
N ARG A 51 -0.10 -7.92 9.07
CA ARG A 51 0.48 -7.44 10.35
C ARG A 51 -0.02 -6.06 10.74
N ILE A 52 -0.82 -5.43 9.88
CA ILE A 52 -1.28 -4.06 10.04
C ILE A 52 -2.77 -4.01 9.72
N THR A 53 -3.53 -3.37 10.60
CA THR A 53 -4.93 -3.02 10.37
C THR A 53 -5.01 -1.49 10.32
N LEU A 54 -5.59 -0.98 9.24
CA LEU A 54 -5.86 0.44 9.06
C LEU A 54 -7.34 0.68 9.33
N GLU A 55 -7.65 1.30 10.46
CA GLU A 55 -9.00 1.75 10.77
C GLU A 55 -9.24 3.11 10.12
N VAL A 56 -10.24 3.22 9.25
CA VAL A 56 -10.64 4.51 8.66
C VAL A 56 -11.24 5.39 9.76
N THR A 57 -10.64 6.56 9.97
CA THR A 57 -11.09 7.55 10.96
C THR A 57 -11.74 8.77 10.34
N GLY A 58 -11.62 8.95 9.02
CA GLY A 58 -12.22 10.06 8.30
C GLY A 58 -12.26 9.81 6.80
N VAL A 59 -13.26 10.41 6.15
CA VAL A 59 -13.46 10.37 4.70
C VAL A 59 -13.84 11.77 4.25
N MET A 60 -13.09 12.33 3.31
CA MET A 60 -13.32 13.67 2.76
C MET A 60 -13.22 13.64 1.24
N PHE A 61 -13.86 14.61 0.58
CA PHE A 61 -13.75 14.83 -0.85
C PHE A 61 -12.98 16.13 -1.09
N GLU A 62 -11.90 16.05 -1.86
CA GLU A 62 -11.02 17.19 -2.14
C GLU A 62 -10.60 17.20 -3.62
N ARG A 63 -10.09 18.33 -4.11
CA ARG A 63 -9.44 18.36 -5.42
C ARG A 63 -8.03 17.81 -5.31
N LEU A 64 -7.61 17.04 -6.29
CA LEU A 64 -6.25 16.47 -6.34
C LEU A 64 -5.15 17.54 -6.17
N GLN A 65 -5.31 18.69 -6.81
CA GLN A 65 -4.37 19.80 -6.73
C GLN A 65 -4.55 20.66 -5.47
N ASP A 66 -5.37 20.28 -4.49
CA ASP A 66 -5.42 20.98 -3.20
C ASP A 66 -4.44 20.38 -2.17
N ILE A 67 -3.82 19.23 -2.47
CA ILE A 67 -2.85 18.55 -1.60
C ILE A 67 -1.68 19.46 -1.19
N SER A 68 -1.35 19.55 0.11
CA SER A 68 -0.19 20.34 0.52
C SER A 68 1.14 19.63 0.20
N ASP A 69 2.26 20.35 0.22
CA ASP A 69 3.60 19.74 0.09
C ASP A 69 3.89 18.76 1.23
N GLU A 70 3.40 19.07 2.44
CA GLU A 70 3.55 18.20 3.60
C GLU A 70 2.71 16.93 3.46
N ASP A 71 1.47 17.03 3.01
CA ASP A 71 0.62 15.86 2.79
C ASP A 71 1.17 14.98 1.67
N ALA A 72 1.66 15.58 0.58
CA ALA A 72 2.34 14.86 -0.50
C ALA A 72 3.55 14.04 0.00
N ARG A 73 4.28 14.55 1.01
CA ARG A 73 5.35 13.80 1.68
C ARG A 73 4.79 12.63 2.49
N TRP A 74 3.69 12.83 3.22
CA TRP A 74 3.05 11.79 4.03
C TRP A 74 2.43 10.67 3.20
N GLU A 75 1.96 10.97 1.99
CA GLU A 75 1.52 9.98 1.00
C GLU A 75 2.66 9.10 0.44
N GLY A 76 3.91 9.39 0.83
CA GLY A 76 5.06 8.52 0.57
C GLY A 76 5.94 8.94 -0.61
N VAL A 77 5.81 10.17 -1.11
CA VAL A 77 6.75 10.70 -2.10
C VAL A 77 8.13 10.84 -1.46
N GLY A 78 9.11 10.14 -2.02
CA GLY A 78 10.46 10.10 -1.48
C GLY A 78 11.50 9.61 -2.48
N TRP A 79 12.77 9.67 -2.07
CA TRP A 79 13.92 9.33 -2.92
C TRP A 79 13.95 7.86 -3.33
N GLN A 80 13.30 7.01 -2.54
CA GLN A 80 13.15 5.57 -2.81
C GLN A 80 12.40 5.29 -4.12
N LEU A 81 11.65 6.26 -4.65
CA LEU A 81 10.88 6.13 -5.88
C LEU A 81 11.63 6.64 -7.13
N PHE A 82 12.85 7.15 -6.99
CA PHE A 82 13.55 7.81 -8.10
C PHE A 82 13.85 6.87 -9.28
N ASP A 83 14.15 5.60 -8.99
CA ASP A 83 14.42 4.58 -10.01
C ASP A 83 13.14 4.01 -10.62
N ASP A 84 12.04 3.97 -9.85
CA ASP A 84 10.77 3.37 -10.25
C ASP A 84 9.85 4.35 -11.01
N VAL A 85 9.99 5.65 -10.76
CA VAL A 85 9.13 6.70 -11.31
C VAL A 85 9.95 7.70 -12.13
N PRO A 86 10.01 7.52 -13.46
CA PRO A 86 10.79 8.39 -14.35
C PRO A 86 10.42 9.87 -14.18
N GLY A 87 11.42 10.72 -14.02
CA GLY A 87 11.26 12.17 -13.89
C GLY A 87 10.88 12.67 -12.49
N LEU A 88 10.63 11.78 -11.52
CA LEU A 88 10.25 12.19 -10.16
C LEU A 88 11.37 12.99 -9.47
N GLY A 89 12.61 12.49 -9.49
CA GLY A 89 13.75 13.19 -8.89
C GLY A 89 14.04 14.54 -9.55
N GLN A 90 13.84 14.65 -10.87
CA GLN A 90 13.95 15.92 -11.59
C GLN A 90 12.87 16.91 -11.16
N ALA A 91 11.61 16.48 -11.07
CA ALA A 91 10.50 17.34 -10.65
C ALA A 91 10.70 17.86 -9.22
N MET A 92 11.17 17.00 -8.30
CA MET A 92 11.48 17.40 -6.93
C MET A 92 12.65 18.39 -6.88
N SER A 93 13.76 18.11 -7.56
CA SER A 93 14.95 18.99 -7.53
C SER A 93 14.74 20.36 -8.18
N GLN A 94 13.82 20.46 -9.15
CA GLN A 94 13.49 21.71 -9.84
C GLN A 94 12.33 22.48 -9.19
N ALA A 95 11.71 21.91 -8.16
CA ALA A 95 10.59 22.54 -7.46
C ALA A 95 11.03 23.80 -6.71
N LYS A 96 10.06 24.70 -6.49
CA LYS A 96 10.26 25.85 -5.60
C LYS A 96 10.40 25.36 -4.16
N VAL A 97 11.03 26.18 -3.33
CA VAL A 97 11.12 25.92 -1.88
C VAL A 97 9.70 25.76 -1.33
N GLY A 98 9.44 24.62 -0.68
CA GLY A 98 8.13 24.28 -0.10
C GLY A 98 7.12 23.65 -1.07
N ASP A 99 7.53 23.21 -2.26
CA ASP A 99 6.67 22.54 -3.26
C ASP A 99 7.31 21.25 -3.80
N MET A 100 8.38 20.79 -3.16
CA MET A 100 9.21 19.67 -3.62
C MET A 100 8.43 18.35 -3.70
N TYR A 101 7.77 17.96 -2.62
CA TYR A 101 7.01 16.72 -2.54
C TYR A 101 5.75 16.79 -3.37
N ARG A 102 5.09 17.95 -3.45
CA ARG A 102 3.93 18.14 -4.29
C ARG A 102 4.26 17.99 -5.79
N GLN A 103 5.40 18.51 -6.25
CA GLN A 103 5.86 18.26 -7.62
C GLN A 103 6.21 16.79 -7.86
N GLY A 104 6.80 16.11 -6.87
CA GLY A 104 7.03 14.67 -6.93
C GLY A 104 5.72 13.87 -6.98
N PHE A 105 4.73 14.27 -6.18
CA PHE A 105 3.41 13.65 -6.13
C PHE A 105 2.68 13.79 -7.45
N ARG A 106 2.76 14.94 -8.11
CA ARG A 106 2.23 15.13 -9.45
C ARG A 106 2.77 14.08 -10.43
N VAL A 107 4.08 13.90 -10.48
CA VAL A 107 4.72 12.93 -11.39
C VAL A 107 4.33 11.49 -11.03
N LEU A 108 4.31 11.18 -9.73
CA LEU A 108 3.86 9.88 -9.23
C LEU A 108 2.41 9.60 -9.62
N TRP A 109 1.51 10.55 -9.39
CA TRP A 109 0.10 10.45 -9.72
C TRP A 109 -0.10 10.19 -11.22
N ASP A 110 0.52 10.99 -12.09
CA ASP A 110 0.42 10.82 -13.54
C ASP A 110 1.00 9.47 -14.00
N SER A 111 2.02 8.94 -13.33
CA SER A 111 2.58 7.62 -13.64
C SER A 111 1.57 6.48 -13.38
N LEU A 112 0.71 6.64 -12.38
CA LEU A 112 -0.28 5.66 -11.93
C LEU A 112 -1.64 5.83 -12.65
N HIS A 113 -2.09 7.07 -12.80
CA HIS A 113 -3.44 7.42 -13.23
C HIS A 113 -3.50 8.17 -14.55
N GLY A 114 -2.43 8.83 -14.99
CA GLY A 114 -2.44 9.78 -16.11
C GLY A 114 -2.83 9.20 -17.48
N LYS A 115 -2.88 7.87 -17.62
CA LYS A 115 -3.38 7.20 -18.84
C LYS A 115 -4.90 7.07 -18.88
N LYS A 116 -5.59 7.29 -17.75
CA LYS A 116 -7.04 7.20 -17.65
C LYS A 116 -7.65 8.59 -17.92
N PRO A 117 -8.63 8.70 -18.82
CA PRO A 117 -9.27 9.98 -19.11
C PRO A 117 -9.90 10.60 -17.86
N GLY A 118 -9.60 11.86 -17.57
CA GLY A 118 -10.18 12.60 -16.44
C GLY A 118 -9.54 12.31 -15.08
N GLU A 119 -8.52 11.46 -15.01
CA GLU A 119 -7.79 11.17 -13.76
C GLU A 119 -6.34 11.69 -13.79
N SER A 120 -5.90 12.43 -14.82
CA SER A 120 -4.54 13.00 -14.80
C SER A 120 -4.43 14.13 -13.79
N TRP A 121 -3.19 14.51 -13.42
CA TRP A 121 -2.95 15.66 -12.58
C TRP A 121 -3.57 16.94 -13.15
N ALA A 122 -3.46 17.12 -14.48
CA ALA A 122 -3.97 18.29 -15.18
C ALA A 122 -5.51 18.38 -15.14
N ASP A 123 -6.20 17.25 -15.09
CA ASP A 123 -7.66 17.20 -15.00
C ASP A 123 -8.19 17.65 -13.63
N ASN A 124 -7.34 17.65 -12.61
CA ASN A 124 -7.68 18.01 -11.23
C ASN A 124 -8.97 17.34 -10.73
N PRO A 125 -9.04 15.98 -10.75
CA PRO A 125 -10.23 15.24 -10.36
C PRO A 125 -10.58 15.50 -8.89
N GLU A 126 -11.86 15.26 -8.56
CA GLU A 126 -12.30 15.10 -7.18
C GLU A 126 -11.85 13.72 -6.68
N ILE A 127 -11.13 13.69 -5.56
CA ILE A 127 -10.57 12.49 -4.95
C ILE A 127 -11.15 12.27 -3.56
N VAL A 128 -11.10 11.02 -3.10
CA VAL A 128 -11.44 10.67 -1.72
C VAL A 128 -10.17 10.64 -0.90
N VAL A 129 -10.10 11.47 0.13
CA VAL A 129 -9.01 11.50 1.11
C VAL A 129 -9.43 10.70 2.33
N LEU A 130 -8.59 9.77 2.75
CA LEU A 130 -8.87 8.86 3.85
C LEU A 130 -7.91 9.11 5.02
N GLY A 131 -8.46 9.34 6.20
CA GLY A 131 -7.71 9.32 7.46
C GLY A 131 -7.69 7.93 8.06
N PHE A 132 -6.54 7.52 8.62
CA PHE A 132 -6.41 6.20 9.25
C PHE A 132 -5.77 6.23 10.62
N ARG A 133 -6.21 5.31 11.47
CA ARG A 133 -5.47 4.86 12.66
C ARG A 133 -4.78 3.53 12.35
N VAL A 134 -3.48 3.49 12.60
CA VAL A 134 -2.66 2.29 12.38
C VAL A 134 -2.65 1.42 13.62
N GLU A 135 -3.12 0.18 13.49
CA GLU A 135 -2.94 -0.86 14.50
C GLU A 135 -1.95 -1.90 13.99
N LYS A 136 -0.84 -2.12 14.72
CA LYS A 136 0.20 -3.11 14.36
C LYS A 136 -0.21 -4.54 14.73
N ARG A 137 -1.37 -4.97 14.25
CA ARG A 137 -1.92 -6.31 14.43
C ARG A 137 -2.81 -6.71 13.26
N ASN A 138 -3.02 -8.02 13.13
CA ASN A 138 -4.01 -8.57 12.23
C ASN A 138 -5.43 -8.19 12.65
N ILE A 139 -6.32 -7.96 11.68
CA ILE A 139 -7.71 -7.59 11.92
C ILE A 139 -8.52 -8.69 12.62
N ASP A 140 -8.18 -9.96 12.42
CA ASP A 140 -8.85 -11.07 13.11
C ASP A 140 -8.48 -11.08 14.61
N ALA A 141 -7.25 -10.69 14.95
CA ALA A 141 -6.83 -10.52 16.34
C ALA A 141 -7.49 -9.30 17.03
N ARG A 142 -7.89 -8.29 16.26
CA ARG A 142 -8.67 -7.15 16.75
C ARG A 142 -10.09 -7.57 17.13
N ASN A 143 -10.74 -8.36 16.28
CA ASN A 143 -12.14 -8.77 16.48
C ASN A 143 -12.33 -9.68 17.70
N LEU A 144 -11.32 -10.50 18.05
CA LEU A 144 -11.37 -11.39 19.21
C LEU A 144 -11.32 -10.67 20.57
N GLN A 145 -10.92 -9.40 20.62
CA GLN A 145 -10.90 -8.61 21.87
C GLN A 145 -12.18 -7.79 22.10
N ALA A 146 -13.05 -7.71 21.08
CA ALA A 146 -14.30 -6.94 21.13
C ALA A 146 -15.53 -7.81 21.46
N ALA A 147 -15.33 -9.10 21.73
CA ALA A 147 -16.34 -10.10 22.10
C ALA A 147 -16.10 -10.59 23.54
#